data_AF-A0A183PL23-F1
#
_entry.id   AF-A0A183PL23-F1
#
_cell.length_a   1.000
_cell.length_b   1.000
_cell.length_c   1.000
_cell.angle_alpha   90.00
_cell.angle_beta   90.00
_cell.angle_gamma   90.00
#
_symmetry.space_group_name_H-M   'P 1'
#
loop_
_entity.id
_entity.type
_entity.pdbx_description
1 polymer ?
#
loop_
_entity_poly.entity_id
_entity_poly.type
_entity_poly.pdbx_seq_one_letter_code
_entity_poly.pdbx_strand_id
1 'polypeptide(L)'
;MKRGHWYKTKEIILKGSDWIIEEIKKSGLRGRGGAGFPSGMKWSFMNKPSDGRPKYLVINADEGEPGTCKDREIMRHDPHTLIEGCLIAGKAMGANAAYIYIRGEFYNEASNMQLAIKEAYEAGLLGKNACGTGFNFDVYIHRGAGAYICGEETALIESIEGKQV
;
A
#
# COMPACT_ATOMS: atom_id res chain seq x y z
N MET A 1 17.81 10.99 1.83
CA MET A 1 17.56 9.52 1.80
C MET A 1 18.82 8.75 2.21
N LYS A 2 19.10 8.61 3.52
CA LYS A 2 20.32 7.91 4.02
C LYS A 2 20.11 6.41 4.27
N ARG A 3 18.86 5.94 4.29
CA ARG A 3 18.48 4.56 4.63
C ARG A 3 18.12 3.69 3.42
N GLY A 4 18.25 4.21 2.20
CA GLY A 4 17.95 3.49 0.97
C GLY A 4 16.50 3.60 0.47
N HIS A 5 15.61 4.32 1.16
CA HIS A 5 14.27 4.59 0.63
C HIS A 5 14.34 5.30 -0.72
N TRP A 6 13.41 4.94 -1.59
CA TRP A 6 13.26 5.48 -2.94
C TRP A 6 14.47 5.25 -3.85
N TYR A 7 15.37 4.35 -3.45
CA TYR A 7 16.56 4.05 -4.22
C TYR A 7 16.20 3.19 -5.43
N LYS A 8 16.44 3.73 -6.63
CA LYS A 8 16.19 3.05 -7.90
C LYS A 8 14.74 2.59 -8.09
N THR A 9 13.78 3.15 -7.36
CA THR A 9 12.35 2.85 -7.53
C THR A 9 11.91 3.09 -8.97
N LYS A 10 12.41 4.16 -9.61
CA LYS A 10 12.18 4.40 -11.05
C LYS A 10 12.59 3.21 -11.92
N GLU A 11 13.79 2.66 -11.70
CA GLU A 11 14.28 1.50 -12.46
C GLU A 11 13.38 0.27 -12.21
N ILE A 12 12.96 0.03 -10.97
CA ILE A 12 12.06 -1.06 -10.60
C ILE A 12 10.72 -0.93 -11.33
N ILE A 13 10.12 0.25 -11.32
CA ILE A 13 8.82 0.52 -11.96
C ILE A 13 8.90 0.34 -13.48
N LEU A 14 10.01 0.74 -14.09
CA LEU A 14 10.23 0.62 -15.54
C LEU A 14 10.48 -0.82 -16.01
N LYS A 15 10.90 -1.74 -15.13
CA LYS A 15 11.00 -3.17 -15.48
C LYS A 15 9.65 -3.83 -15.73
N GLY A 16 8.56 -3.19 -15.31
CA GLY A 16 7.20 -3.61 -15.62
C GLY A 16 6.58 -4.57 -14.60
N SER A 17 5.27 -4.72 -14.71
CA SER A 17 4.42 -5.43 -13.74
C SER A 17 4.77 -6.91 -13.62
N ASP A 18 4.96 -7.60 -14.74
CA ASP A 18 5.29 -9.03 -14.77
C ASP A 18 6.63 -9.32 -14.08
N TRP A 19 7.63 -8.47 -14.33
CA TRP A 19 8.93 -8.61 -13.67
C TRP A 19 8.81 -8.47 -12.15
N ILE A 20 8.07 -7.46 -11.67
CA ILE A 20 7.87 -7.25 -10.23
C ILE A 20 7.15 -8.44 -9.60
N ILE A 21 6.07 -8.94 -10.22
CA ILE A 21 5.31 -10.10 -9.72
C ILE A 21 6.20 -11.34 -9.62
N GLU A 22 6.99 -11.62 -10.65
CA GLU A 22 7.87 -12.79 -10.67
C GLU A 22 8.97 -12.70 -9.60
N GLU A 23 9.58 -11.53 -9.39
CA GLU A 23 10.56 -11.37 -8.31
C GLU A 23 9.95 -11.56 -6.92
N ILE A 24 8.71 -11.07 -6.70
CA ILE A 24 8.01 -11.30 -5.43
C ILE A 24 7.66 -12.78 -5.25
N LYS A 25 7.24 -13.50 -6.30
CA LYS A 25 7.04 -14.95 -6.23
C LYS A 25 8.34 -15.69 -5.90
N LYS A 26 9.45 -15.36 -6.58
CA LYS A 26 10.77 -15.96 -6.34
C LYS A 26 11.28 -15.71 -4.92
N SER A 27 10.97 -14.55 -4.35
CA SER A 27 11.36 -14.24 -2.96
C SER A 27 10.71 -15.14 -1.91
N GLY A 28 9.63 -15.84 -2.26
CA GLY A 28 8.86 -16.65 -1.31
C GLY A 28 8.08 -15.83 -0.28
N LEU A 29 7.84 -14.53 -0.54
CA LEU A 29 7.11 -13.66 0.38
C LEU A 29 5.69 -14.17 0.63
N ARG A 30 5.35 -14.30 1.92
CA ARG A 30 4.03 -14.70 2.42
C ARG A 30 3.39 -13.54 3.17
N GLY A 31 2.06 -13.48 3.13
CA GLY A 31 1.26 -12.46 3.80
C GLY A 31 1.61 -12.35 5.30
N ARG A 32 1.79 -11.11 5.76
CA ARG A 32 2.19 -10.79 7.14
C ARG A 32 1.03 -10.41 8.06
N GLY A 33 -0.20 -10.46 7.57
CA GLY A 33 -1.43 -10.21 8.33
C GLY A 33 -2.11 -11.46 8.91
N GLY A 34 -1.38 -12.56 9.12
CA GLY A 34 -1.91 -13.79 9.73
C GLY A 34 -2.25 -14.91 8.75
N ALA A 35 -2.95 -14.65 7.65
CA ALA A 35 -3.39 -15.68 6.69
C ALA A 35 -2.24 -16.40 5.94
N GLY A 36 -1.05 -15.80 5.88
CA GLY A 36 0.15 -16.45 5.32
C GLY A 36 0.08 -16.79 3.83
N PHE A 37 -0.84 -16.18 3.08
CA PHE A 37 -1.02 -16.42 1.65
C PHE A 37 0.18 -15.91 0.82
N PRO A 38 0.65 -16.63 -0.21
CA PRO A 38 1.79 -16.18 -1.03
C PRO A 38 1.50 -14.84 -1.74
N SER A 39 2.28 -13.80 -1.44
CA SER A 39 1.97 -12.43 -1.85
C SER A 39 2.07 -12.25 -3.37
N GLY A 40 3.09 -12.82 -4.01
CA GLY A 40 3.26 -12.74 -5.47
C GLY A 40 2.16 -13.47 -6.24
N MET A 41 1.61 -14.55 -5.68
CA MET A 41 0.44 -15.22 -6.24
C MET A 41 -0.81 -14.34 -6.11
N LYS A 42 -1.04 -13.70 -4.95
CA LYS A 42 -2.16 -12.76 -4.75
C LYS A 42 -2.13 -11.63 -5.79
N TRP A 43 -0.96 -11.03 -6.01
CA TRP A 43 -0.81 -9.94 -6.98
C TRP A 43 -1.11 -10.38 -8.41
N SER A 44 -0.75 -11.62 -8.77
CA SER A 44 -0.99 -12.14 -10.13
C SER A 44 -2.47 -12.24 -10.50
N PHE A 45 -3.38 -12.35 -9.52
CA PHE A 45 -4.82 -12.37 -9.78
C PHE A 45 -5.35 -11.05 -10.35
N MET A 46 -4.65 -9.95 -10.09
CA MET A 46 -4.99 -8.62 -10.58
C MET A 46 -4.46 -8.35 -11.99
N ASN A 47 -3.60 -9.22 -12.54
CA ASN A 47 -2.99 -9.02 -13.87
C ASN A 47 -3.92 -9.40 -15.04
N LYS A 48 -5.22 -9.50 -14.79
CA LYS A 48 -6.23 -9.73 -15.82
C LYS A 48 -6.39 -8.48 -16.72
N PRO A 49 -6.78 -8.67 -18.00
CA PRO A 49 -7.10 -7.56 -18.90
C PRO A 49 -8.04 -6.57 -18.23
N SER A 50 -7.78 -5.27 -18.44
CA SER A 50 -8.66 -4.24 -17.88
C SER A 50 -10.05 -4.38 -18.48
N ASP A 51 -11.04 -4.43 -17.60
CA ASP A 51 -12.47 -4.38 -17.94
C ASP A 51 -12.99 -2.92 -17.94
N GLY A 52 -12.08 -1.94 -17.99
CA GLY A 52 -12.37 -0.52 -17.91
C GLY A 52 -12.54 0.02 -16.49
N ARG A 53 -12.57 -0.83 -15.46
CA ARG A 53 -12.64 -0.37 -14.06
C ARG A 53 -11.25 0.00 -13.53
N PRO A 54 -11.13 1.09 -12.75
CA PRO A 54 -9.89 1.42 -12.08
C PRO A 54 -9.55 0.33 -11.05
N LYS A 55 -8.29 -0.08 -11.02
CA LYS A 55 -7.78 -0.99 -10.01
C LYS A 55 -7.25 -0.17 -8.84
N TYR A 56 -7.58 -0.61 -7.64
CA TYR A 56 -7.16 0.02 -6.39
C TYR A 56 -6.28 -0.92 -5.59
N LEU A 57 -5.31 -0.35 -4.89
CA LEU A 57 -4.55 -1.03 -3.86
C LEU A 57 -5.09 -0.60 -2.51
N VAL A 58 -5.36 -1.55 -1.64
CA VAL A 58 -5.77 -1.24 -0.27
C VAL A 58 -4.74 -1.82 0.69
N ILE A 59 -4.22 -0.96 1.56
CA ILE A 59 -3.27 -1.32 2.60
C ILE A 59 -4.03 -1.37 3.91
N ASN A 60 -4.05 -2.56 4.51
CA ASN A 60 -4.59 -2.74 5.84
C ASN A 60 -3.54 -2.35 6.89
N ALA A 61 -3.81 -1.26 7.61
CA ALA A 61 -3.02 -0.76 8.74
C ALA A 61 -3.91 -0.55 9.98
N ASP A 62 -4.94 -1.39 10.15
CA ASP A 62 -5.84 -1.37 11.30
C ASP A 62 -5.20 -2.03 12.53
N GLU A 63 -4.39 -3.08 12.35
CA GLU A 63 -3.67 -3.80 13.42
C GLU A 63 -4.52 -3.95 14.70
N GLY A 64 -5.73 -4.49 14.52
CA GLY A 64 -6.72 -4.64 15.58
C GLY A 64 -6.34 -5.71 16.61
N GLU A 65 -5.50 -6.68 16.21
CA GLU A 65 -5.22 -7.91 16.97
C GLU A 65 -4.55 -7.62 18.32
N PRO A 66 -4.98 -8.27 19.41
CA PRO A 66 -4.33 -8.11 20.71
C PRO A 66 -2.85 -8.50 20.66
N GLY A 67 -1.97 -7.55 21.02
CA GLY A 67 -0.53 -7.79 21.13
C GLY A 67 0.28 -7.53 19.84
N THR A 68 -0.35 -7.12 18.74
CA THR A 68 0.36 -6.69 17.53
C THR A 68 0.68 -5.19 17.58
N CYS A 69 1.89 -4.83 17.14
CA CYS A 69 2.36 -3.44 17.06
C CYS A 69 3.33 -3.21 15.89
N LYS A 70 3.50 -4.21 15.02
CA LYS A 70 4.46 -4.19 13.91
C LYS A 70 4.08 -3.13 12.87
N ASP A 71 2.80 -2.94 12.60
CA ASP A 71 2.33 -2.02 11.57
C ASP A 71 2.41 -0.59 12.10
N ARG A 72 2.07 -0.41 13.39
CA ARG A 72 2.24 0.85 14.12
C ARG A 72 3.68 1.35 14.07
N GLU A 73 4.66 0.48 14.30
CA GLU A 73 6.08 0.88 14.29
C GLU A 73 6.54 1.32 12.89
N ILE A 74 6.08 0.64 11.83
CA ILE A 74 6.37 1.04 10.44
C ILE A 74 5.81 2.43 10.16
N MET A 75 4.53 2.68 10.49
CA MET A 75 3.89 3.97 10.22
C MET A 75 4.53 5.13 11.01
N ARG A 76 5.05 4.86 12.21
CA ARG A 76 5.69 5.89 13.06
C ARG A 76 7.11 6.22 12.66
N HIS A 77 7.91 5.20 12.40
CA HIS A 77 9.37 5.34 12.33
C HIS A 77 9.93 5.22 10.92
N ASP A 78 9.17 4.63 10.00
CA ASP A 78 9.60 4.44 8.62
C ASP A 78 8.44 4.48 7.59
N PRO A 79 7.66 5.58 7.55
CA PRO A 79 6.48 5.69 6.69
C PRO A 79 6.84 5.64 5.20
N HIS A 80 8.04 6.11 4.81
CA HIS A 80 8.45 6.09 3.41
C HIS A 80 8.63 4.68 2.84
N THR A 81 9.07 3.71 3.64
CA THR A 81 9.13 2.30 3.21
C THR A 81 7.75 1.78 2.83
N LEU A 82 6.72 2.11 3.62
CA LEU A 82 5.35 1.70 3.32
C LEU A 82 4.85 2.38 2.03
N ILE A 83 5.09 3.68 1.88
CA ILE A 83 4.64 4.46 0.72
C ILE A 83 5.33 3.99 -0.57
N GLU A 84 6.64 3.74 -0.53
CA GLU A 84 7.38 3.18 -1.66
C GLU A 84 6.85 1.79 -2.03
N GLY A 85 6.57 0.95 -1.03
CA GLY A 85 5.92 -0.35 -1.22
C GLY A 85 4.57 -0.24 -1.91
N CYS A 86 3.76 0.78 -1.57
CA CYS A 86 2.48 1.05 -2.23
C CYS A 86 2.67 1.31 -3.72
N LEU A 87 3.65 2.14 -4.10
CA LEU A 87 3.93 2.44 -5.51
C LEU A 87 4.35 1.19 -6.29
N ILE A 88 5.26 0.39 -5.72
CA ILE A 88 5.77 -0.84 -6.36
C ILE A 88 4.64 -1.87 -6.51
N ALA A 89 3.88 -2.12 -5.45
CA ALA A 89 2.75 -3.04 -5.47
C ALA A 89 1.64 -2.54 -6.42
N GLY A 90 1.37 -1.24 -6.40
CA GLY A 90 0.42 -0.58 -7.29
C GLY A 90 0.79 -0.79 -8.75
N LYS A 91 2.06 -0.58 -9.11
CA LYS A 91 2.56 -0.86 -10.47
C LYS A 91 2.43 -2.34 -10.83
N ALA A 92 2.78 -3.25 -9.91
CA ALA A 92 2.70 -4.69 -10.15
C ALA A 92 1.26 -5.13 -10.48
N MET A 93 0.27 -4.56 -9.80
CA MET A 93 -1.15 -4.91 -9.98
C MET A 93 -1.88 -4.03 -11.01
N GLY A 94 -1.22 -3.00 -11.53
CA GLY A 94 -1.82 -2.01 -12.43
C GLY A 94 -2.84 -1.11 -11.74
N ALA A 95 -2.69 -0.88 -10.43
CA ALA A 95 -3.55 0.03 -9.65
C ALA A 95 -3.05 1.47 -9.75
N ASN A 96 -3.97 2.42 -9.92
CA ASN A 96 -3.64 3.85 -10.06
C ASN A 96 -3.75 4.63 -8.75
N ALA A 97 -4.35 4.03 -7.73
CA ALA A 97 -4.45 4.64 -6.42
C ALA A 97 -4.32 3.58 -5.32
N ALA A 98 -3.68 3.96 -4.22
CA ALA A 98 -3.63 3.23 -2.98
C ALA A 98 -4.43 3.94 -1.88
N TYR A 99 -5.17 3.16 -1.10
CA TYR A 99 -5.82 3.61 0.13
C TYR A 99 -5.16 2.90 1.30
N ILE A 100 -4.58 3.68 2.21
CA ILE A 100 -4.03 3.18 3.48
C ILE A 100 -5.12 3.34 4.54
N TYR A 101 -5.72 2.22 4.92
CA TYR A 101 -6.73 2.18 5.97
C TYR A 101 -6.03 2.07 7.32
N ILE A 102 -5.98 3.16 8.05
CA ILE A 102 -5.31 3.26 9.35
C ILE A 102 -6.37 3.20 10.45
N ARG A 103 -6.07 2.43 11.49
CA ARG A 103 -6.89 2.33 12.70
C ARG A 103 -7.25 3.72 13.24
N GLY A 104 -8.49 3.89 13.72
CA GLY A 104 -8.95 5.17 14.25
C GLY A 104 -8.10 5.73 15.38
N GLU A 105 -7.67 4.85 16.29
CA GLU A 105 -6.86 5.14 17.47
C GLU A 105 -5.42 5.59 17.14
N PHE A 106 -4.94 5.32 15.93
CA PHE A 106 -3.59 5.64 15.47
C PHE A 106 -3.49 7.06 14.88
N TYR A 107 -3.91 8.06 15.66
CA TYR A 107 -3.94 9.46 15.23
C TYR A 107 -2.56 10.02 14.84
N ASN A 108 -1.53 9.77 15.67
CA ASN A 108 -0.19 10.30 15.45
C ASN A 108 0.47 9.63 14.23
N GLU A 109 0.21 8.34 14.06
CA GLU A 109 0.70 7.51 12.97
C GLU A 109 0.08 7.95 11.65
N ALA A 110 -1.25 8.17 11.62
CA ALA A 110 -1.92 8.72 10.46
C ALA A 110 -1.39 10.13 10.11
N SER A 111 -1.11 10.96 11.11
CA SER A 111 -0.53 12.30 10.91
C SER A 111 0.89 12.23 10.32
N ASN A 112 1.74 11.35 10.85
CA ASN A 112 3.09 11.13 10.33
C ASN A 112 3.07 10.56 8.91
N MET A 113 2.18 9.60 8.64
CA MET A 113 1.96 9.06 7.30
C MET A 113 1.51 10.15 6.32
N GLN A 114 0.59 11.03 6.73
CA GLN A 114 0.11 12.14 5.89
C GLN A 114 1.24 13.12 5.55
N LEU A 115 2.13 13.40 6.51
CA LEU A 115 3.31 14.22 6.28
C LEU A 115 4.26 13.55 5.28
N ALA A 116 4.59 12.26 5.48
CA ALA A 116 5.48 11.53 4.58
C ALA A 116 4.91 11.38 3.16
N ILE A 117 3.59 11.23 3.02
CA ILE A 117 2.90 11.27 1.73
C ILE A 117 3.09 12.64 1.08
N LYS A 118 2.85 13.73 1.83
CA LYS A 118 3.04 15.10 1.33
C LYS A 118 4.48 15.32 0.86
N GLU A 119 5.47 14.91 1.64
CA GLU A 119 6.90 14.96 1.26
C GLU A 119 7.17 14.18 -0.04
N ALA A 120 6.56 13.01 -0.20
CA ALA A 120 6.70 12.21 -1.41
C ALA A 120 6.04 12.87 -2.65
N TYR A 121 4.90 13.56 -2.48
CA TYR A 121 4.29 14.36 -3.55
C TYR A 121 5.15 15.58 -3.90
N GLU A 122 5.65 16.32 -2.91
CA GLU A 122 6.53 17.48 -3.12
C GLU A 122 7.84 17.10 -3.83
N ALA A 123 8.36 15.91 -3.55
CA ALA A 123 9.54 15.36 -4.21
C ALA A 123 9.26 14.72 -5.59
N GLY A 124 8.01 14.70 -6.07
CA GLY A 124 7.63 14.09 -7.34
C GLY A 124 7.73 12.55 -7.36
N LEU A 125 7.74 11.92 -6.19
CA LEU A 125 7.79 10.46 -6.03
C LEU A 125 6.40 9.82 -6.21
N LEU A 126 5.35 10.58 -5.93
CA LEU A 126 3.94 10.20 -6.09
C LEU A 126 3.20 11.17 -7.02
N GLY A 127 1.98 10.78 -7.39
CA GLY A 127 1.06 11.57 -8.19
C GLY A 127 1.19 11.32 -9.68
N LYS A 128 1.02 12.38 -10.48
CA LYS A 128 1.21 12.31 -11.94
C LYS A 128 2.69 12.07 -12.23
N ASN A 129 2.98 11.07 -13.06
CA ASN A 129 4.36 10.71 -13.42
C ASN A 129 5.22 10.35 -12.19
N ALA A 130 4.71 9.49 -11.31
CA ALA A 130 5.38 9.02 -10.09
C ALA A 130 6.82 8.55 -10.36
N CYS A 131 7.79 9.09 -9.61
CA CYS A 131 9.22 8.84 -9.78
C CYS A 131 9.76 9.13 -11.21
N GLY A 132 9.07 9.96 -12.01
CA GLY A 132 9.44 10.27 -13.38
C GLY A 132 9.36 9.08 -14.35
N THR A 133 8.42 8.15 -14.12
CA THR A 133 8.28 6.88 -14.85
C THR A 133 7.20 6.87 -15.95
N GLY A 134 6.37 7.90 -16.01
CA GLY A 134 5.16 7.99 -16.83
C GLY A 134 3.93 7.33 -16.19
N PHE A 135 4.08 6.70 -15.02
CA PHE A 135 2.99 6.04 -14.29
C PHE A 135 2.33 7.02 -13.33
N ASN A 136 1.00 7.06 -13.33
CA ASN A 136 0.24 7.88 -12.38
C ASN A 136 -0.19 7.01 -11.20
N PHE A 137 0.19 7.45 -9.99
CA PHE A 137 -0.11 6.71 -8.77
C PHE A 137 -0.34 7.65 -7.60
N ASP A 138 -1.56 7.63 -7.06
CA ASP A 138 -1.94 8.43 -5.92
C ASP A 138 -2.05 7.60 -4.64
N VAL A 139 -1.76 8.21 -3.49
CA VAL A 139 -1.86 7.55 -2.17
C VAL A 139 -2.74 8.39 -1.27
N TYR A 140 -3.78 7.75 -0.74
CA TYR A 140 -4.77 8.35 0.16
C TYR A 140 -4.75 7.63 1.51
N ILE A 141 -4.99 8.38 2.57
CA ILE A 141 -5.20 7.82 3.91
C ILE A 141 -6.70 7.82 4.20
N HIS A 142 -7.20 6.68 4.66
CA HIS A 142 -8.52 6.56 5.25
C HIS A 142 -8.35 6.17 6.72
N ARG A 143 -9.05 6.86 7.62
CA ARG A 143 -9.01 6.54 9.05
C ARG A 143 -10.30 5.85 9.46
N GLY A 144 -10.18 4.66 10.04
CA GLY A 144 -11.30 3.94 10.61
C GLY A 144 -11.91 4.61 11.84
N ALA A 145 -13.06 4.12 12.27
CA ALA A 145 -13.79 4.61 13.45
C ALA A 145 -13.61 3.74 14.72
N GLY A 146 -12.56 2.90 14.77
CA GLY A 146 -12.23 2.06 15.93
C GLY A 146 -12.97 0.72 16.00
N ALA A 147 -13.54 0.24 14.89
CA ALA A 147 -14.19 -1.06 14.82
C ALA A 147 -13.19 -2.16 14.41
N TYR A 148 -12.91 -3.10 15.32
CA TYR A 148 -12.03 -4.25 15.09
C TYR A 148 -12.43 -5.12 13.89
N ILE A 149 -13.73 -5.19 13.58
CA ILE A 149 -14.28 -6.00 12.48
C ILE A 149 -13.83 -5.48 11.11
N CYS A 150 -13.49 -4.19 11.01
CA CYS A 150 -13.01 -3.57 9.76
C CYS A 150 -11.62 -4.04 9.31
N GLY A 151 -10.90 -4.85 10.10
CA GLY A 151 -9.62 -5.45 9.72
C GLY A 151 -9.73 -6.63 8.74
N GLU A 152 -10.93 -7.19 8.52
CA GLU A 152 -11.15 -8.27 7.55
C GLU A 152 -11.17 -7.71 6.11
N GLU A 153 -10.65 -8.45 5.13
CA GLU A 153 -10.39 -7.94 3.77
C GLU A 153 -11.66 -7.39 3.08
N THR A 154 -12.81 -8.04 3.29
CA THR A 154 -14.10 -7.63 2.70
C THR A 154 -14.71 -6.47 3.46
N ALA A 155 -14.69 -6.55 4.80
CA ALA A 155 -15.15 -5.50 5.70
C ALA A 155 -14.42 -4.17 5.47
N LEU A 156 -13.12 -4.22 5.20
CA LEU A 156 -12.31 -3.02 4.97
C LEU A 156 -12.76 -2.28 3.70
N ILE A 157 -13.11 -3.01 2.64
CA ILE A 157 -13.62 -2.42 1.40
C ILE A 157 -14.98 -1.74 1.65
N GLU A 158 -15.88 -2.41 2.38
CA GLU A 158 -17.19 -1.85 2.72
C GLU A 158 -17.07 -0.58 3.59
N SER A 159 -16.14 -0.58 4.54
CA SER A 159 -15.86 0.59 5.38
C SER A 159 -15.31 1.76 4.56
N ILE A 160 -14.41 1.52 3.60
CA ILE A 160 -13.91 2.56 2.68
C ILE A 160 -15.04 3.10 1.79
N GLU A 161 -15.99 2.25 1.39
CA GLU A 161 -17.20 2.65 0.65
C GLU A 161 -18.23 3.41 1.51
N GLY A 162 -17.97 3.59 2.82
CA GLY A 162 -18.85 4.31 3.74
C GLY A 162 -20.08 3.51 4.19
N LYS A 163 -20.09 2.19 3.97
CA LYS A 163 -21.13 1.28 4.47
C LYS A 163 -20.80 0.88 5.91
N GLN A 164 -21.83 0.59 6.70
CA GLN A 164 -21.65 0.12 8.08
C GLN A 164 -21.07 -1.30 8.07
N VAL A 165 -20.08 -1.51 8.94
CA VAL A 165 -19.46 -2.80 9.27
C VAL A 165 -19.46 -2.95 10.79
#